data_AF-A0A2G9XZS8-F1
#
_entry.id   AF-A0A2G9XZS8-F1
#
_cell.length_a   1.000
_cell.length_b   1.000
_cell.length_c   1.000
_cell.angle_alpha   90.00
_cell.angle_beta   90.00
_cell.angle_gamma   90.00
#
_symmetry.space_group_name_H-M   'P 1'
#
loop_
_entity.id
_entity.type
_entity.pdbx_description
1 polymer ?
#
loop_
_entity_poly.entity_id
_entity_poly.type
_entity_poly.pdbx_seq_one_letter_code
_entity_poly.pdbx_strand_id
1 'polypeptide(L)'
;MNRRIFGKIVISLSTLILFSGNVLNAQLSSSLTRQAAQRCIQDQASFQYSSWLNANISEPVAYYDLDGQPSAYIYEVVKNNTILGYITVSATSDFCPVFEYCNGSAPQKEISKCEGEFKRLTGKSPAWSRLVYLGGLDYFVILRDANNATEKVISLTSKLEIPRRFLELQQIKFRTRSDTDKLGCGNLWTNVTNPA
;
A
#
# COMPACT_ATOMS: atom_id res chain seq x y z
N MET A 1 -15.86 -59.88 -50.19
CA MET A 1 -14.61 -59.17 -50.55
C MET A 1 -14.73 -57.73 -50.06
N ASN A 2 -13.95 -57.32 -49.04
CA ASN A 2 -13.44 -55.97 -48.72
C ASN A 2 -14.32 -54.73 -49.07
N ARG A 3 -14.72 -53.82 -48.17
CA ARG A 3 -13.93 -53.11 -47.14
C ARG A 3 -14.86 -52.35 -46.16
N ARG A 4 -14.36 -52.20 -44.93
CA ARG A 4 -14.82 -51.31 -43.85
C ARG A 4 -14.62 -49.83 -44.19
N ILE A 5 -15.51 -48.95 -43.75
CA ILE A 5 -15.17 -47.59 -43.30
C ILE A 5 -16.02 -47.25 -42.07
N PHE A 6 -15.40 -47.34 -40.89
CA PHE A 6 -15.91 -46.74 -39.65
C PHE A 6 -15.64 -45.24 -39.71
N GLY A 7 -16.68 -44.42 -39.82
CA GLY A 7 -16.58 -42.98 -39.66
C GLY A 7 -16.31 -42.62 -38.20
N LYS A 8 -15.10 -42.13 -37.90
CA LYS A 8 -14.77 -41.52 -36.62
C LYS A 8 -15.31 -40.08 -36.60
N ILE A 9 -16.39 -39.83 -35.87
CA ILE A 9 -16.82 -38.48 -35.51
C ILE A 9 -15.88 -38.00 -34.40
N VAL A 10 -14.97 -37.09 -34.73
CA VAL A 10 -14.14 -36.38 -33.76
C VAL A 10 -14.96 -35.17 -33.28
N ILE A 11 -15.54 -35.28 -32.10
CA ILE A 11 -16.15 -34.13 -31.41
C ILE A 11 -14.98 -33.30 -30.87
N SER A 12 -14.65 -32.21 -31.55
CA SER A 12 -13.69 -31.23 -31.07
C SER A 12 -14.31 -30.51 -29.87
N LEU A 13 -13.90 -30.92 -28.68
CA LEU A 13 -14.25 -30.28 -27.42
C LEU A 13 -13.47 -28.95 -27.37
N SER A 14 -14.09 -27.88 -27.86
CA SER A 14 -13.53 -26.54 -27.73
C SER A 14 -13.71 -26.08 -26.28
N THR A 15 -12.68 -26.27 -25.47
CA THR A 15 -12.62 -25.76 -24.09
C THR A 15 -12.62 -24.24 -24.15
N LEU A 16 -13.76 -23.63 -23.84
CA LEU A 16 -13.88 -22.19 -23.63
C LEU A 16 -13.14 -21.84 -22.34
N ILE A 17 -11.87 -21.45 -22.46
CA ILE A 17 -11.11 -20.91 -21.33
C ILE A 17 -11.66 -19.50 -21.07
N LEU A 18 -12.55 -19.40 -20.08
CA LEU A 18 -12.90 -18.12 -19.48
C LEU A 18 -11.65 -17.62 -18.73
N PHE A 19 -10.89 -16.74 -19.38
CA PHE A 19 -9.92 -15.90 -18.69
C PHE A 19 -10.70 -14.94 -17.78
N SER A 20 -10.99 -15.35 -16.56
CA SER A 20 -11.16 -14.39 -15.47
C SER A 20 -9.78 -13.77 -15.24
N GLY A 21 -9.51 -12.67 -15.94
CA GLY A 21 -8.33 -11.86 -15.72
C GLY A 21 -8.36 -11.31 -14.30
N ASN A 22 -7.85 -12.09 -13.35
CA ASN A 22 -7.31 -11.52 -12.12
C ASN A 22 -6.11 -10.69 -12.60
N VAL A 23 -6.32 -9.40 -12.80
CA VAL A 23 -5.22 -8.45 -12.93
C VAL A 23 -4.52 -8.47 -11.56
N LEU A 24 -3.56 -9.38 -11.42
CA LEU A 24 -2.58 -9.33 -10.35
C LEU A 24 -1.84 -8.02 -10.53
N ASN A 25 -2.24 -7.02 -9.76
CA ASN A 25 -1.55 -5.76 -9.70
C ASN A 25 -0.17 -6.05 -9.12
N ALA A 26 0.86 -6.06 -9.99
CA ALA A 26 2.18 -6.50 -9.59
C ALA A 26 2.77 -5.51 -8.58
N GLN A 27 2.99 -5.97 -7.35
CA GLN A 27 3.69 -5.22 -6.30
C GLN A 27 5.05 -4.76 -6.84
N LEU A 28 5.36 -3.47 -6.64
CA LEU A 28 6.64 -2.91 -7.09
C LEU A 28 7.80 -3.50 -6.30
N SER A 29 8.98 -3.60 -6.95
CA SER A 29 10.20 -4.05 -6.29
C SER A 29 10.63 -3.06 -5.20
N SER A 30 11.21 -3.59 -4.12
CA SER A 30 11.76 -2.79 -3.03
C SER A 30 12.82 -1.79 -3.49
N SER A 31 13.57 -2.12 -4.55
CA SER A 31 14.56 -1.23 -5.16
C SER A 31 13.93 -0.02 -5.84
N LEU A 32 12.77 -0.18 -6.48
CA LEU A 32 12.11 0.91 -7.22
C LEU A 32 11.45 1.90 -6.27
N THR A 33 10.75 1.41 -5.25
CA THR A 33 10.11 2.26 -4.25
C THR A 33 11.15 3.00 -3.40
N ARG A 34 12.30 2.37 -3.14
CA ARG A 34 13.47 3.00 -2.50
C ARG A 34 14.04 4.15 -3.35
N GLN A 35 14.18 3.95 -4.66
CA GLN A 35 14.62 5.00 -5.58
C GLN A 35 13.66 6.19 -5.60
N ALA A 36 12.34 5.94 -5.64
CA ALA A 36 11.34 7.00 -5.57
C ALA A 36 11.46 7.84 -4.28
N ALA A 37 11.65 7.20 -3.12
CA ALA A 37 11.87 7.89 -1.86
C ALA A 37 13.19 8.70 -1.85
N GLN A 38 14.30 8.14 -2.36
CA GLN A 38 15.57 8.85 -2.45
C GLN A 38 15.49 10.07 -3.37
N ARG A 39 14.78 9.94 -4.49
CA ARG A 39 14.56 11.07 -5.39
C ARG A 39 13.75 12.17 -4.72
N CYS A 40 12.69 11.81 -3.98
CA CYS A 40 11.93 12.76 -3.19
C CYS A 40 12.80 13.50 -2.16
N ILE A 41 13.77 12.83 -1.51
CA ILE A 41 14.73 13.51 -0.63
C ILE A 41 15.51 14.58 -1.40
N GLN A 42 16.06 14.24 -2.57
CA GLN A 42 16.86 15.17 -3.38
C GLN A 42 16.04 16.39 -3.78
N ASP A 43 14.84 16.16 -4.33
CA ASP A 43 13.96 17.23 -4.80
C ASP A 43 13.55 18.15 -3.64
N GLN A 44 13.16 17.56 -2.49
CA GLN A 44 12.67 18.34 -1.35
C GLN A 44 13.78 19.00 -0.53
N ALA A 45 15.00 18.45 -0.52
CA ALA A 45 16.16 19.08 0.11
C ALA A 45 16.49 20.43 -0.54
N SER A 46 16.29 20.54 -1.86
CA SER A 46 16.52 21.79 -2.60
C SER A 46 15.34 22.77 -2.54
N PHE A 47 14.15 22.30 -2.15
CA PHE A 47 12.92 23.12 -2.19
C PHE A 47 12.44 23.58 -0.81
N GLN A 48 12.14 22.65 0.09
CA GLN A 48 11.43 22.95 1.34
C GLN A 48 12.08 22.38 2.61
N TYR A 49 12.80 21.26 2.50
CA TYR A 49 13.38 20.55 3.64
C TYR A 49 14.90 20.48 3.54
N SER A 50 15.58 21.62 3.60
CA SER A 50 17.04 21.70 3.49
C SER A 50 17.81 20.81 4.47
N SER A 51 17.22 20.48 5.63
CA SER A 51 17.79 19.52 6.59
C SER A 51 17.95 18.11 6.02
N TRP A 52 17.13 17.75 5.03
CA TRP A 52 17.17 16.46 4.33
C TRP A 52 18.33 16.33 3.34
N LEU A 53 19.10 17.40 3.09
CA LEU A 53 20.31 17.32 2.28
C LEU A 53 21.28 16.27 2.86
N ASN A 54 21.71 15.32 2.03
CA ASN A 54 22.53 14.17 2.41
C ASN A 54 21.89 13.25 3.48
N ALA A 55 20.56 13.32 3.66
CA ALA A 55 19.84 12.33 4.45
C ALA A 55 19.71 11.01 3.68
N ASN A 56 19.54 9.92 4.43
CA ASN A 56 19.24 8.59 3.92
C ASN A 56 17.78 8.24 4.24
N ILE A 57 17.34 7.06 3.78
CA ILE A 57 16.06 6.47 4.19
C ILE A 57 16.26 5.17 4.95
N SER A 58 15.33 4.87 5.86
CA SER A 58 15.25 3.60 6.58
C SER A 58 14.89 2.41 5.66
N GLU A 59 14.77 1.22 6.24
CA GLU A 59 13.95 0.16 5.65
C GLU A 59 12.47 0.58 5.63
N PRO A 60 11.68 0.14 4.63
CA PRO A 60 10.29 0.50 4.53
C PRO A 60 9.42 -0.23 5.56
N VAL A 61 8.38 0.44 6.03
CA VAL A 61 7.26 -0.17 6.71
C VAL A 61 6.11 -0.33 5.72
N ALA A 62 5.62 -1.56 5.53
CA ALA A 62 4.53 -1.85 4.60
C ALA A 62 3.17 -1.50 5.21
N TYR A 63 2.34 -0.84 4.41
CA TYR A 63 0.92 -0.60 4.66
C TYR A 63 0.11 -1.34 3.60
N TYR A 64 -1.05 -1.83 4.00
CA TYR A 64 -1.85 -2.73 3.18
C TYR A 64 -3.22 -2.12 2.87
N ASP A 65 -3.87 -2.64 1.84
CA ASP A 65 -5.30 -2.49 1.66
C ASP A 65 -6.09 -3.50 2.52
N LEU A 66 -7.43 -3.46 2.44
CA LEU A 66 -8.30 -4.36 3.20
C LEU A 66 -8.26 -5.81 2.71
N ASP A 67 -7.78 -6.04 1.48
CA ASP A 67 -7.59 -7.36 0.90
C ASP A 67 -6.21 -7.95 1.28
N GLY A 68 -5.40 -7.18 2.03
CA GLY A 68 -4.09 -7.58 2.50
C GLY A 68 -2.98 -7.45 1.46
N GLN A 69 -3.23 -6.74 0.35
CA GLN A 69 -2.20 -6.41 -0.62
C GLN A 69 -1.46 -5.15 -0.20
N PRO A 70 -0.13 -5.05 -0.39
CA PRO A 70 0.60 -3.82 -0.13
C PRO A 70 0.03 -2.66 -0.95
N SER A 71 -0.33 -1.57 -0.27
CA SER A 71 -0.86 -0.35 -0.88
C SER A 71 0.15 0.79 -0.86
N ALA A 72 0.97 0.85 0.19
CA ALA A 72 2.03 1.84 0.34
C ALA A 72 3.21 1.33 1.17
N TYR A 73 4.35 1.99 1.02
CA TYR A 73 5.51 1.85 1.88
C TYR A 73 5.85 3.19 2.51
N ILE A 74 6.13 3.19 3.81
CA ILE A 74 6.62 4.37 4.51
C ILE A 74 8.11 4.23 4.78
N TYR A 75 8.89 5.20 4.33
CA TYR A 75 10.32 5.34 4.58
C TYR A 75 10.54 6.50 5.55
N GLU A 76 11.25 6.27 6.66
CA GLU A 76 11.72 7.38 7.51
C GLU A 76 12.93 8.03 6.86
N VAL A 77 12.99 9.37 6.88
CA VAL A 77 14.16 10.13 6.43
C VAL A 77 15.10 10.26 7.62
N VAL A 78 16.34 9.79 7.48
CA VAL A 78 17.30 9.65 8.58
C VAL A 78 18.61 10.34 8.25
N LYS A 79 19.12 11.16 9.18
CA LYS A 79 20.45 11.77 9.08
C LYS A 79 21.13 11.73 10.44
N ASN A 80 22.35 11.21 10.50
CA ASN A 80 23.11 11.07 11.75
C ASN A 80 22.27 10.43 12.88
N ASN A 81 21.59 9.33 12.57
CA ASN A 81 20.69 8.58 13.46
C ASN A 81 19.47 9.36 13.98
N THR A 82 19.19 10.54 13.42
CA THR A 82 18.01 11.34 13.75
C THR A 82 16.96 11.21 12.65
N ILE A 83 15.71 10.95 13.03
CA ILE A 83 14.57 10.95 12.11
C ILE A 83 14.19 12.40 11.83
N LEU A 84 14.20 12.78 10.56
CA LEU A 84 13.89 14.12 10.07
C LEU A 84 12.50 14.25 9.46
N GLY A 85 11.80 13.13 9.29
CA GLY A 85 10.53 13.06 8.58
C GLY A 85 10.24 11.67 8.03
N TYR A 86 9.24 11.58 7.17
CA TYR A 86 8.94 10.37 6.42
C TYR A 86 8.40 10.67 5.01
N ILE A 87 8.42 9.64 4.17
CA ILE A 87 7.92 9.64 2.80
C ILE A 87 7.01 8.41 2.63
N THR A 88 5.81 8.64 2.13
CA THR A 88 4.86 7.57 1.79
C THR A 88 4.90 7.35 0.28
N VAL A 89 5.29 6.14 -0.12
CA VAL A 89 5.51 5.73 -1.51
C VAL A 89 4.44 4.70 -1.89
N SER A 90 3.91 4.78 -3.10
CA SER A 90 2.96 3.79 -3.60
C SER A 90 3.62 2.42 -3.74
N ALA A 91 2.90 1.36 -3.36
CA ALA A 91 3.36 -0.01 -3.55
C ALA A 91 3.03 -0.58 -4.95
N THR A 92 2.29 0.17 -5.76
CA THR A 92 1.85 -0.21 -7.11
C THR A 92 2.15 0.89 -8.13
N SER A 93 2.34 0.52 -9.40
CA SER A 93 2.55 1.47 -10.52
C SER A 93 1.30 2.27 -10.88
N ASP A 94 0.17 1.85 -10.36
CA ASP A 94 -1.18 2.35 -10.60
C ASP A 94 -1.44 3.74 -10.03
N PHE A 95 -0.54 4.23 -9.18
CA PHE A 95 -0.56 5.56 -8.60
C PHE A 95 0.79 6.25 -8.75
N CYS A 96 0.82 7.55 -8.47
CA CYS A 96 2.05 8.34 -8.52
C CYS A 96 3.07 7.83 -7.47
N PRO A 97 4.39 7.89 -7.76
CA PRO A 97 5.38 7.23 -6.92
C PRO A 97 5.34 7.63 -5.45
N VAL A 98 5.18 8.92 -5.18
CA VAL A 98 5.13 9.47 -3.83
C VAL A 98 3.73 10.01 -3.58
N PHE A 99 3.09 9.53 -2.53
CA PHE A 99 1.78 10.02 -2.09
C PHE A 99 1.92 11.27 -1.23
N GLU A 100 2.84 11.25 -0.28
CA GLU A 100 3.07 12.34 0.66
C GLU A 100 4.45 12.26 1.30
N TYR A 101 4.86 13.38 1.90
CA TYR A 101 6.10 13.51 2.64
C TYR A 101 5.97 14.67 3.65
N CYS A 102 6.57 14.55 4.83
CA CYS A 102 6.64 15.65 5.80
C CYS A 102 7.78 15.46 6.81
N ASN A 103 8.07 16.50 7.60
CA ASN A 103 9.08 16.50 8.67
C ASN A 103 8.55 15.97 10.03
N GLY A 104 7.35 15.39 10.05
CA GLY A 104 6.75 14.80 11.24
C GLY A 104 7.20 13.37 11.51
N SER A 105 6.73 12.81 12.63
CA SER A 105 6.93 11.39 12.94
C SER A 105 6.14 10.50 12.01
N ALA A 106 6.72 9.37 11.61
CA ALA A 106 6.03 8.39 10.78
C ALA A 106 4.81 7.79 11.51
N PRO A 107 3.64 7.59 10.84
CA PRO A 107 2.39 7.21 11.50
C PRO A 107 2.46 5.91 12.29
N GLN A 108 3.30 4.95 11.88
CA GLN A 108 3.50 3.68 12.58
C GLN A 108 4.07 3.84 14.00
N LYS A 109 4.66 4.99 14.35
CA LYS A 109 5.12 5.26 15.73
C LYS A 109 3.97 5.38 16.72
N GLU A 110 2.74 5.54 16.22
CA GLU A 110 1.55 5.75 17.01
C GLU A 110 0.77 4.45 17.32
N ILE A 111 1.27 3.28 16.89
CA ILE A 111 0.62 1.97 17.09
C ILE A 111 0.33 1.71 18.57
N SER A 112 1.30 1.89 19.47
CA SER A 112 1.10 1.58 20.90
C SER A 112 -0.01 2.41 21.55
N LYS A 113 -0.25 3.63 21.08
CA LYS A 113 -1.39 4.43 21.54
C LYS A 113 -2.72 3.85 21.03
N CYS A 114 -2.74 3.35 19.80
CA CYS A 114 -3.92 2.66 19.25
C CYS A 114 -4.18 1.31 19.96
N GLU A 115 -3.14 0.59 20.35
CA GLU A 115 -3.28 -0.63 21.19
C GLU A 115 -3.89 -0.30 22.56
N GLY A 116 -3.48 0.83 23.16
CA GLY A 116 -4.10 1.36 24.38
C GLY A 116 -5.58 1.69 24.20
N GLU A 117 -5.94 2.32 23.08
CA GLU A 117 -7.32 2.63 22.74
C GLU A 117 -8.17 1.37 22.47
N PHE A 118 -7.62 0.38 21.78
CA PHE A 118 -8.24 -0.93 21.60
C PHE A 118 -8.56 -1.57 22.96
N LYS A 119 -7.61 -1.54 23.90
CA LYS A 119 -7.81 -2.07 25.25
C LYS A 119 -8.87 -1.30 26.02
N ARG A 120 -8.91 0.03 25.88
CA ARG A 120 -9.95 0.88 26.48
C ARG A 120 -11.35 0.54 25.95
N LEU A 121 -11.48 0.31 24.65
CA LEU A 121 -12.76 0.05 23.99
C LEU A 121 -13.28 -1.38 24.22
N THR A 122 -12.40 -2.35 24.41
CA THR A 122 -12.74 -3.78 24.38
C THR A 122 -12.49 -4.52 25.70
N GLY A 123 -11.71 -3.93 26.61
CA GLY A 123 -11.20 -4.61 27.81
C GLY A 123 -10.14 -5.67 27.53
N LYS A 124 -9.70 -5.85 26.27
CA LYS A 124 -8.76 -6.90 25.84
C LYS A 124 -7.48 -6.31 25.26
N SER A 125 -6.37 -7.04 25.33
CA SER A 125 -5.16 -6.68 24.58
C SER A 125 -5.26 -7.15 23.12
N PRO A 126 -4.73 -6.39 22.15
CA PRO A 126 -4.60 -6.88 20.79
C PRO A 126 -3.53 -7.98 20.74
N ALA A 127 -3.77 -9.01 19.95
CA ALA A 127 -2.83 -10.09 19.66
C ALA A 127 -2.32 -10.06 18.21
N TRP A 128 -2.98 -9.26 17.36
CA TRP A 128 -2.63 -9.11 15.96
C TRP A 128 -2.90 -7.67 15.51
N SER A 129 -2.03 -7.16 14.65
CA SER A 129 -2.15 -5.82 14.06
C SER A 129 -1.80 -5.82 12.57
N ARG A 130 -2.42 -4.90 11.82
CA ARG A 130 -2.05 -4.58 10.43
C ARG A 130 -2.20 -3.10 10.16
N LEU A 131 -1.14 -2.52 9.60
CA LEU A 131 -1.13 -1.15 9.11
C LEU A 131 -1.87 -1.06 7.79
N VAL A 132 -2.78 -0.09 7.67
CA VAL A 132 -3.64 0.06 6.51
C VAL A 132 -3.56 1.48 5.97
N TYR A 133 -3.37 1.59 4.66
CA TYR A 133 -3.39 2.85 3.91
C TYR A 133 -4.28 2.69 2.70
N LEU A 134 -5.31 3.53 2.60
CA LEU A 134 -6.33 3.49 1.53
C LEU A 134 -6.37 4.83 0.79
N GLY A 135 -5.24 5.53 0.72
CA GLY A 135 -5.17 6.90 0.20
C GLY A 135 -5.81 7.94 1.12
N GLY A 136 -5.69 9.20 0.72
CA GLY A 136 -6.13 10.33 1.55
C GLY A 136 -5.13 10.66 2.67
N LEU A 137 -5.52 11.56 3.57
CA LEU A 137 -4.67 12.13 4.62
C LEU A 137 -4.76 11.37 5.97
N ASP A 138 -5.09 10.08 5.96
CA ASP A 138 -5.12 9.30 7.20
C ASP A 138 -4.55 7.89 7.03
N TYR A 139 -4.10 7.36 8.15
CA TYR A 139 -3.43 6.08 8.31
C TYR A 139 -4.19 5.28 9.35
N PHE A 140 -4.33 3.98 9.15
CA PHE A 140 -5.11 3.13 10.06
C PHE A 140 -4.29 1.95 10.57
N VAL A 141 -4.73 1.42 11.70
CA VAL A 141 -4.34 0.09 12.17
C VAL A 141 -5.59 -0.74 12.43
N ILE A 142 -5.62 -1.94 11.88
CA ILE A 142 -6.60 -2.97 12.24
C ILE A 142 -6.00 -3.78 13.38
N LEU A 143 -6.72 -3.88 14.49
CA LEU A 143 -6.33 -4.61 15.69
C LEU A 143 -7.34 -5.71 15.99
N ARG A 144 -6.85 -6.89 16.35
CA ARG A 144 -7.68 -8.05 16.72
C ARG A 144 -7.24 -8.65 18.03
N ASP A 145 -8.19 -9.17 18.80
CA ASP A 145 -7.90 -9.99 19.97
C ASP A 145 -7.42 -11.40 19.58
N ALA A 146 -6.90 -12.16 20.54
CA ALA A 146 -6.29 -13.48 20.29
C ALA A 146 -7.22 -14.48 19.60
N ASN A 147 -8.54 -14.35 19.80
CA ASN A 147 -9.53 -15.26 19.25
C ASN A 147 -10.17 -14.73 17.95
N ASN A 148 -9.73 -13.57 17.46
CA ASN A 148 -10.35 -12.83 16.36
C ASN A 148 -11.84 -12.52 16.56
N ALA A 149 -12.33 -12.55 17.80
CA ALA A 149 -13.72 -12.28 18.15
C ALA A 149 -14.01 -10.78 18.17
N THR A 150 -12.97 -9.95 18.30
CA THR A 150 -13.09 -8.50 18.30
C THR A 150 -12.08 -7.90 17.35
N GLU A 151 -12.57 -7.19 16.33
CA GLU A 151 -11.77 -6.38 15.41
C GLU A 151 -12.13 -4.90 15.63
N LYS A 152 -11.12 -4.04 15.67
CA LYS A 152 -11.29 -2.59 15.65
C LYS A 152 -10.34 -1.99 14.63
N VAL A 153 -10.81 -0.94 13.97
CA VAL A 153 -9.97 -0.10 13.12
C VAL A 153 -9.78 1.22 13.84
N ILE A 154 -8.54 1.65 14.00
CA ILE A 154 -8.20 2.88 14.71
C ILE A 154 -7.32 3.74 13.82
N SER A 155 -7.62 5.03 13.75
CA SER A 155 -6.79 6.01 13.04
C SER A 155 -5.47 6.23 13.79
N LEU A 156 -4.35 6.03 13.09
CA LEU A 156 -3.00 6.32 13.55
C LEU A 156 -2.75 7.83 13.66
N THR A 157 -3.64 8.67 13.17
CA THR A 157 -3.58 10.13 13.37
C THR A 157 -4.43 10.51 14.58
N SER A 158 -5.75 10.35 14.48
CA SER A 158 -6.72 10.85 15.45
C SER A 158 -6.94 9.97 16.68
N LYS A 159 -6.50 8.70 16.64
CA LYS A 159 -6.77 7.69 17.68
C LYS A 159 -8.24 7.35 17.87
N LEU A 160 -9.09 7.71 16.92
CA LEU A 160 -10.51 7.38 16.96
C LEU A 160 -10.77 6.02 16.32
N GLU A 161 -11.73 5.27 16.88
CA GLU A 161 -12.29 4.09 16.23
C GLU A 161 -13.01 4.52 14.94
N ILE A 162 -12.68 3.84 13.85
CA ILE A 162 -13.29 4.06 12.54
C ILE A 162 -14.17 2.85 12.21
N PRO A 163 -15.46 3.04 11.88
CA PRO A 163 -16.29 1.93 11.44
C PRO A 163 -15.72 1.27 10.17
N ARG A 164 -15.64 -0.06 10.14
CA ARG A 164 -15.08 -0.82 9.00
C ARG A 164 -15.69 -0.45 7.65
N ARG A 165 -17.02 -0.23 7.62
CA ARG A 165 -17.76 0.20 6.43
C ARG A 165 -17.22 1.50 5.83
N PHE A 166 -16.69 2.40 6.66
CA PHE A 166 -16.07 3.63 6.17
C PHE A 166 -14.78 3.35 5.39
N LEU A 167 -13.94 2.42 5.88
CA LEU A 167 -12.73 2.00 5.16
C LEU A 167 -13.08 1.28 3.86
N GLU A 168 -14.11 0.44 3.85
CA GLU A 168 -14.57 -0.24 2.63
C GLU A 168 -14.95 0.78 1.54
N LEU A 169 -15.67 1.84 1.91
CA LEU A 169 -15.99 2.93 1.00
C LEU A 169 -14.76 3.73 0.55
N GLN A 170 -13.78 3.94 1.44
CA GLN A 170 -12.52 4.58 1.07
C GLN A 170 -11.71 3.74 0.09
N GLN A 171 -11.58 2.43 0.31
CA GLN A 171 -10.90 1.53 -0.62
C GLN A 171 -11.54 1.55 -2.01
N ILE A 172 -12.87 1.53 -2.09
CA ILE A 172 -13.58 1.63 -3.36
C ILE A 172 -13.20 2.93 -4.08
N LYS A 173 -13.24 4.07 -3.38
CA LYS A 173 -12.87 5.37 -3.96
C LYS A 173 -11.40 5.43 -4.40
N PHE A 174 -10.50 4.85 -3.60
CA PHE A 174 -9.08 4.84 -3.90
C PHE A 174 -8.78 4.03 -5.15
N ARG A 175 -9.40 2.85 -5.29
CA ARG A 175 -9.27 2.00 -6.48
C ARG A 175 -9.88 2.65 -7.72
N THR A 176 -11.09 3.23 -7.64
CA THR A 176 -11.71 3.87 -8.81
C THR A 176 -10.95 5.11 -9.27
N ARG A 177 -10.34 5.87 -8.34
CA ARG A 177 -9.45 6.99 -8.68
C ARG A 177 -8.18 6.53 -9.38
N SER A 178 -7.62 5.39 -9.00
CA SER A 178 -6.51 4.79 -9.74
C SER A 178 -6.86 4.62 -11.21
N ASP A 179 -8.04 4.08 -11.51
CA ASP A 179 -8.43 3.82 -12.89
C ASP A 179 -8.55 5.10 -13.74
N THR A 180 -8.84 6.25 -13.13
CA THR A 180 -8.83 7.56 -13.82
C THR A 180 -7.45 8.21 -13.89
N ASP A 181 -6.62 8.03 -12.85
CA ASP A 181 -5.30 8.68 -12.72
C ASP A 181 -4.14 7.85 -13.33
N LYS A 182 -4.38 6.57 -13.66
CA LYS A 182 -3.43 5.65 -14.34
C LYS A 182 -2.81 6.26 -15.59
N LEU A 183 -3.57 7.08 -16.31
CA LEU A 183 -3.14 7.74 -17.54
C LEU A 183 -2.03 8.79 -17.31
N GLY A 184 -1.89 9.32 -16.09
CA GLY A 184 -0.88 10.33 -15.75
C GLY A 184 0.31 9.79 -14.95
N CYS A 185 0.07 8.86 -14.02
CA CYS A 185 1.12 8.43 -13.08
C CYS A 185 2.11 7.39 -13.66
N GLY A 186 1.76 6.66 -14.73
CA GLY A 186 2.67 5.66 -15.34
C GLY A 186 3.99 6.27 -15.84
N ASN A 187 3.94 7.46 -16.45
CA ASN A 187 5.13 8.20 -16.90
C ASN A 187 5.99 8.75 -15.75
N LEU A 188 5.45 8.81 -14.52
CA LEU A 188 6.23 9.26 -13.37
C LEU A 188 7.12 8.16 -12.83
N TRP A 189 6.68 6.89 -12.91
CA TRP A 189 7.52 5.74 -12.54
C TRP A 189 8.68 5.54 -13.51
N THR A 190 8.52 5.83 -14.80
CA THR A 190 9.63 5.77 -15.76
C THR A 190 10.72 6.78 -15.44
N ASN A 191 10.34 7.96 -14.93
CA ASN A 191 11.29 8.99 -14.50
C ASN A 191 12.06 8.61 -13.22
N VAL A 192 11.50 7.73 -12.39
CA VAL A 192 12.23 7.16 -11.24
C VAL A 192 13.34 6.23 -11.74
N THR A 193 13.10 5.43 -12.78
CA THR A 193 14.07 4.46 -13.29
C THR A 193 15.12 5.05 -14.23
N ASN A 194 14.81 6.12 -14.95
CA ASN A 194 15.70 6.79 -15.90
C ASN A 194 15.72 8.29 -15.62
N PRO A 195 16.49 8.74 -14.61
CA PRO A 195 16.67 10.17 -14.37
C PRO A 195 17.40 10.81 -15.56
N ALA A 196 16.82 11.88 -16.11
CA ALA A 196 17.45 12.73 -17.12
C ALA A 196 18.70 13.42 -16.58
#